data_AF-A0A917YPP0-F1
#
_entry.id   AF-A0A917YPP0-F1
#
_cell.length_a   1.000
_cell.length_b   1.000
_cell.length_c   1.000
_cell.angle_alpha   90.00
_cell.angle_beta   90.00
_cell.angle_gamma   90.00
#
_symmetry.space_group_name_H-M   'P 1'
#
loop_
_entity.id
_entity.type
_entity.pdbx_description
1 polymer ?
#
loop_
_entity_poly.entity_id
_entity_poly.type
_entity_poly.pdbx_seq_one_letter_code
_entity_poly.pdbx_strand_id
1 'polypeptide(L)'
;MAALTIPAALTVRVGPHETTLATFDLPLRAEATDDPGVTNLILDVPEFRSLLAASLREAATEVEKIPDDTPAPPKDPSMKVYVTTIARVCHEANRVLQIAQGDPAPSPHWADAPDWQRESAIKGVEAALSGATPQELHESWCEVKRADGWMYGPVKDEAAKTHPCLVPYSNLPEAERVKDHLFYAIVCAFPAARTEA
;
A
#
# COMPACT_ATOMS: atom_id res chain seq x y z
N MET A 1 3.21 -37.51 -34.49
CA MET A 1 4.22 -36.65 -33.86
C MET A 1 3.71 -36.30 -32.47
N ALA A 2 4.53 -36.39 -31.43
CA ALA A 2 4.15 -35.92 -30.10
C ALA A 2 4.01 -34.39 -30.15
N ALA A 3 2.90 -33.86 -29.64
CA ALA A 3 2.76 -32.41 -29.46
C ALA A 3 3.75 -31.96 -28.38
N LEU A 4 4.61 -31.00 -28.71
CA LEU A 4 5.54 -30.40 -27.75
C LEU A 4 4.81 -29.23 -27.08
N THR A 5 4.47 -29.34 -25.80
CA THR A 5 3.91 -28.24 -25.02
C THR A 5 5.02 -27.57 -24.21
N ILE A 6 5.14 -26.25 -24.34
CA ILE A 6 6.08 -25.45 -23.53
C ILE A 6 5.24 -24.59 -22.58
N PRO A 7 5.32 -24.81 -21.26
CA PRO A 7 4.58 -24.00 -20.30
C PRO A 7 5.16 -22.59 -20.24
N ALA A 8 4.27 -21.59 -20.18
CA ALA A 8 4.61 -20.19 -20.05
C ALA A 8 3.76 -19.52 -18.95
N ALA A 9 4.25 -18.41 -18.41
CA ALA A 9 3.56 -17.60 -17.43
C ALA A 9 3.57 -16.12 -17.85
N LEU A 10 2.45 -15.43 -17.61
CA LEU A 10 2.35 -13.98 -17.73
C LEU A 10 2.46 -13.37 -16.33
N THR A 11 3.55 -12.64 -16.08
CA THR A 11 3.76 -11.94 -14.81
C THR A 11 3.60 -10.43 -15.00
N VAL A 12 3.00 -9.78 -14.00
CA VAL A 12 2.92 -8.32 -13.90
C VAL A 12 3.63 -7.89 -12.63
N ARG A 13 4.47 -6.86 -12.78
CA ARG A 13 5.20 -6.25 -11.66
C ARG A 13 4.68 -4.84 -11.44
N VAL A 14 4.19 -4.57 -10.23
CA VAL A 14 3.72 -3.25 -9.78
C VAL A 14 4.58 -2.82 -8.60
N GLY A 15 5.47 -1.86 -8.82
CA GLY A 15 6.46 -1.46 -7.82
C GLY A 15 7.38 -2.64 -7.44
N PRO A 16 7.54 -2.98 -6.14
CA PRO A 16 8.33 -4.13 -5.70
C PRO A 16 7.57 -5.46 -5.76
N HIS A 17 6.26 -5.45 -6.03
CA HIS A 17 5.43 -6.66 -6.01
C HIS A 17 5.36 -7.28 -7.41
N GLU A 18 5.63 -8.58 -7.50
CA GLU A 18 5.47 -9.38 -8.70
C GLU A 18 4.34 -10.38 -8.49
N THR A 19 3.40 -10.43 -9.44
CA THR A 19 2.29 -11.38 -9.42
C THR A 19 2.20 -12.09 -10.76
N THR A 20 1.84 -13.38 -10.72
CA THR A 20 1.55 -14.16 -11.93
C THR A 20 0.06 -14.02 -12.22
N LEU A 21 -0.28 -13.47 -13.38
CA LEU A 21 -1.66 -13.29 -13.80
C LEU A 21 -2.25 -14.55 -14.43
N ALA A 22 -1.43 -15.32 -15.14
CA ALA A 22 -1.88 -16.54 -15.82
C ALA A 22 -0.72 -17.46 -16.19
N THR A 23 -1.05 -18.75 -16.39
CA THR A 23 -0.16 -19.78 -16.93
C THR A 23 -0.83 -20.48 -18.10
N PHE A 24 -0.11 -20.70 -19.20
CA PHE A 24 -0.66 -21.34 -20.40
C PHE A 24 0.44 -22.02 -21.21
N ASP A 25 0.06 -22.97 -22.06
CA ASP A 25 0.97 -23.62 -23.00
C ASP A 25 1.13 -22.80 -24.28
N LEU A 26 2.36 -22.66 -24.78
CA LEU A 26 2.60 -21.97 -26.03
C LEU A 26 2.13 -22.84 -27.23
N PRO A 27 1.31 -22.29 -28.14
CA PRO A 27 0.87 -23.01 -29.33
C PRO A 27 1.99 -23.03 -30.36
N LEU A 28 2.90 -23.99 -30.22
CA LEU A 28 4.08 -24.14 -31.07
C LEU A 28 3.88 -25.28 -32.06
N ARG A 29 4.26 -25.05 -33.32
CA ARG A 29 4.40 -26.10 -34.33
C ARG A 29 5.86 -26.30 -34.68
N ALA A 30 6.26 -27.56 -34.82
CA ALA A 30 7.58 -27.91 -35.33
C ALA A 30 7.60 -27.79 -36.86
N GLU A 31 8.62 -27.12 -37.40
CA GLU A 31 8.92 -27.06 -38.82
C GLU A 31 10.33 -27.60 -39.05
N ALA A 32 10.44 -28.58 -39.94
CA ALA A 32 11.71 -29.19 -40.30
C ALA A 32 12.60 -28.18 -41.04
N THR A 33 13.91 -28.27 -40.80
CA THR A 33 14.92 -27.47 -41.50
C THR A 33 15.76 -28.35 -42.42
N ASP A 34 16.45 -27.74 -43.37
CA ASP A 34 17.40 -28.45 -44.24
C ASP A 34 18.64 -28.94 -43.47
N ASP A 35 18.94 -28.35 -42.30
CA ASP A 35 20.03 -28.76 -41.43
C ASP A 35 19.64 -29.99 -40.58
N PRO A 36 20.39 -31.10 -40.67
CA PRO A 36 20.13 -32.31 -39.88
C PRO A 36 20.22 -32.04 -38.38
N GLY A 37 19.16 -32.41 -37.65
CA GLY A 37 19.09 -32.25 -36.19
C GLY A 37 18.62 -30.88 -35.72
N VAL A 38 18.30 -29.96 -36.64
CA VAL A 38 17.69 -28.66 -36.32
C VAL A 38 16.18 -28.73 -36.57
N THR A 39 15.40 -28.03 -35.75
CA THR A 39 13.94 -27.92 -35.90
C THR A 39 13.52 -26.54 -35.46
N ASN A 40 12.77 -25.85 -36.32
CA ASN A 40 12.17 -24.57 -35.98
C ASN A 40 10.90 -24.80 -35.16
N LEU A 41 10.73 -24.04 -34.08
CA LEU A 41 9.46 -23.97 -33.36
C LEU A 41 8.78 -22.66 -33.75
N ILE A 42 7.69 -22.76 -34.49
CA ILE A 42 6.91 -21.60 -34.91
C ILE A 42 5.72 -21.44 -34.00
N LEU A 43 5.61 -20.25 -33.40
CA LEU A 43 4.44 -19.82 -32.66
C LEU A 43 3.26 -19.57 -33.60
N ASP A 44 2.14 -20.20 -33.32
CA ASP A 44 0.87 -19.84 -33.94
C ASP A 44 0.40 -18.50 -33.37
N VAL A 45 0.67 -17.41 -34.09
CA VAL A 45 0.38 -16.06 -33.63
C VAL A 45 -1.13 -15.82 -33.42
N PRO A 46 -2.05 -16.23 -34.32
CA PRO A 46 -3.49 -16.17 -34.06
C PRO A 46 -3.93 -16.90 -32.79
N GLU A 47 -3.49 -18.15 -32.59
CA GLU A 47 -3.85 -18.95 -31.43
C GLU A 47 -3.27 -18.35 -30.14
N PHE A 48 -2.00 -17.93 -30.18
CA PHE A 48 -1.33 -17.24 -29.08
C PHE A 48 -2.06 -15.96 -28.68
N ARG A 49 -2.50 -15.14 -29.64
CA ARG A 49 -3.29 -13.93 -29.37
C ARG A 49 -4.61 -14.27 -28.69
N SER A 50 -5.27 -15.36 -29.10
CA SER A 50 -6.52 -15.82 -28.47
C SER A 50 -6.29 -16.25 -27.01
N LEU A 51 -5.27 -17.06 -26.76
CA LEU A 51 -4.88 -17.54 -25.42
C LEU A 51 -4.49 -16.39 -24.49
N LEU A 52 -3.67 -15.46 -24.99
CA LEU A 52 -3.27 -14.27 -24.24
C LEU A 52 -4.49 -13.39 -23.90
N ALA A 53 -5.38 -13.17 -24.86
CA ALA A 53 -6.59 -12.38 -24.62
C ALA A 53 -7.55 -13.04 -23.62
N ALA A 54 -7.67 -14.37 -23.65
CA ALA A 54 -8.46 -15.11 -22.66
C ALA A 54 -7.86 -14.99 -21.26
N SER A 55 -6.55 -15.22 -21.15
CA SER A 55 -5.79 -15.10 -19.90
C SER A 55 -5.87 -13.70 -19.31
N LEU A 56 -5.75 -12.66 -20.14
CA LEU A 56 -5.89 -11.27 -19.72
C LEU A 56 -7.31 -10.92 -19.28
N ARG A 57 -8.35 -11.48 -19.93
CA ARG A 57 -9.74 -11.29 -19.50
C ARG A 57 -10.01 -11.94 -18.16
N GLU A 58 -9.55 -13.17 -17.96
CA GLU A 58 -9.67 -13.88 -16.68
C GLU A 58 -8.94 -13.12 -15.56
N ALA A 59 -7.69 -12.72 -15.82
CA ALA A 59 -6.94 -11.88 -14.90
C ALA A 59 -7.64 -10.54 -14.62
N ALA A 60 -8.22 -9.89 -15.63
CA ALA A 60 -9.00 -8.67 -15.46
C ALA A 60 -10.26 -8.92 -14.60
N THR A 61 -10.95 -10.04 -14.78
CA THR A 61 -12.09 -10.43 -13.94
C THR A 61 -11.67 -10.69 -12.49
N GLU A 62 -10.50 -11.29 -12.25
CA GLU A 62 -9.96 -11.42 -10.89
C GLU A 62 -9.56 -10.07 -10.30
N VAL A 63 -8.98 -9.16 -11.10
CA VAL A 63 -8.68 -7.78 -10.69
C VAL A 63 -9.96 -7.00 -10.37
N GLU A 64 -11.05 -7.17 -11.12
CA GLU A 64 -12.35 -6.55 -10.85
C GLU A 64 -13.02 -7.06 -9.56
N LYS A 65 -12.65 -8.25 -9.08
CA LYS A 65 -13.08 -8.78 -7.76
C LYS A 65 -12.26 -8.22 -6.62
N ILE A 66 -11.07 -7.67 -6.89
CA ILE A 66 -10.31 -6.94 -5.88
C ILE A 66 -11.17 -5.70 -5.53
N PRO A 67 -11.52 -5.51 -4.25
CA PRO A 67 -12.25 -4.32 -3.84
C PRO A 67 -11.54 -3.07 -4.38
N ASP A 68 -12.25 -2.23 -5.12
CA ASP A 68 -11.76 -0.89 -5.44
C ASP A 68 -11.79 -0.08 -4.15
N ASP A 69 -10.72 -0.23 -3.36
CA ASP A 69 -10.46 0.53 -2.14
C ASP A 69 -10.06 1.98 -2.47
N THR A 70 -10.15 2.40 -3.74
CA THR A 70 -10.17 3.80 -4.13
C THR A 70 -11.55 4.35 -3.75
N PRO A 71 -11.66 5.12 -2.66
CA PRO A 71 -12.94 5.68 -2.27
C PRO A 71 -13.41 6.59 -3.40
N ALA A 72 -14.63 6.35 -3.89
CA ALA A 72 -15.30 7.28 -4.78
C ALA A 72 -15.28 8.69 -4.16
N PRO A 73 -15.10 9.76 -4.96
CA PRO A 73 -15.16 11.12 -4.45
C PRO A 73 -16.50 11.29 -3.72
N PRO A 74 -16.48 11.66 -2.43
CA PRO A 74 -17.66 11.52 -1.58
C PRO A 74 -18.78 12.44 -2.04
N LYS A 75 -19.98 11.87 -2.22
CA LYS A 75 -21.23 12.59 -2.44
C LYS A 75 -21.90 12.95 -1.08
N ASP A 76 -21.14 13.64 -0.20
CA ASP A 76 -21.53 14.25 1.10
C ASP A 76 -22.10 13.32 2.24
N PRO A 77 -22.13 13.64 3.57
CA PRO A 77 -21.21 14.24 4.56
C PRO A 77 -20.97 13.33 5.81
N SER A 78 -20.92 12.00 5.71
CA SER A 78 -20.47 11.22 6.89
C SER A 78 -18.95 11.43 7.02
N MET A 79 -18.55 12.35 7.90
CA MET A 79 -17.15 12.72 8.21
C MET A 79 -16.19 11.52 8.22
N LYS A 80 -16.66 10.29 8.51
CA LYS A 80 -15.88 9.05 8.44
C LYS A 80 -15.17 8.78 7.11
N VAL A 81 -15.83 8.92 5.95
CA VAL A 81 -15.16 8.65 4.64
C VAL A 81 -14.11 9.73 4.35
N TYR A 82 -14.42 10.98 4.72
CA TYR A 82 -13.52 12.11 4.59
C TYR A 82 -12.29 11.96 5.49
N VAL A 83 -12.50 11.70 6.79
CA VAL A 83 -11.46 11.44 7.79
C VAL A 83 -10.59 10.25 7.39
N THR A 84 -11.18 9.15 6.93
CA THR A 84 -10.42 7.96 6.46
C THR A 84 -9.54 8.31 5.26
N THR A 85 -10.04 9.16 4.36
CA THR A 85 -9.26 9.62 3.21
C THR A 85 -8.07 10.47 3.65
N ILE A 86 -8.29 11.42 4.57
CA ILE A 86 -7.21 12.24 5.15
C ILE A 86 -6.20 11.35 5.86
N ALA A 87 -6.67 10.39 6.67
CA ALA A 87 -5.82 9.48 7.43
C ALA A 87 -4.92 8.64 6.53
N ARG A 88 -5.46 8.16 5.40
CA ARG A 88 -4.67 7.47 4.37
C ARG A 88 -3.59 8.38 3.79
N VAL A 89 -3.91 9.63 3.45
CA VAL A 89 -2.91 10.58 2.90
C VAL A 89 -1.82 10.87 3.93
N CYS A 90 -2.20 11.14 5.18
CA CYS A 90 -1.25 11.35 6.27
C CYS A 90 -0.34 10.13 6.49
N HIS A 91 -0.91 8.91 6.50
CA HIS A 91 -0.17 7.66 6.64
C HIS A 91 0.84 7.47 5.51
N GLU A 92 0.41 7.61 4.25
CA GLU A 92 1.30 7.46 3.09
C GLU A 92 2.39 8.53 3.05
N ALA A 93 2.08 9.78 3.42
CA ALA A 93 3.09 10.83 3.50
C ALA A 93 4.15 10.51 4.57
N ASN A 94 3.73 10.10 5.76
CA ASN A 94 4.66 9.65 6.80
C ASN A 94 5.45 8.40 6.37
N ARG A 95 4.83 7.49 5.61
CA ARG A 95 5.47 6.29 5.07
C ARG A 95 6.59 6.65 4.10
N VAL A 96 6.32 7.55 3.15
CA VAL A 96 7.29 8.05 2.18
C VAL A 96 8.42 8.80 2.90
N LEU A 97 8.11 9.58 3.93
CA LEU A 97 9.11 10.26 4.74
C LEU A 97 10.04 9.27 5.48
N GLN A 98 9.50 8.21 6.08
CA GLN A 98 10.31 7.14 6.69
C GLN A 98 11.27 6.49 5.68
N ILE A 99 10.79 6.19 4.46
CA ILE A 99 11.65 5.65 3.39
C ILE A 99 12.75 6.64 3.01
N ALA A 100 12.40 7.92 2.83
CA ALA A 100 13.37 8.96 2.46
C ALA A 100 14.44 9.16 3.56
N GLN A 101 14.08 8.94 4.82
CA GLN A 101 14.97 8.99 5.97
C GLN A 101 15.80 7.70 6.15
N GLY A 102 15.54 6.65 5.36
CA GLY A 102 16.25 5.37 5.46
C GLY A 102 15.85 4.56 6.69
N ASP A 103 14.62 4.70 7.18
CA ASP A 103 14.08 3.87 8.26
C ASP A 103 14.19 2.38 7.85
N PRO A 104 14.81 1.51 8.66
CA PRO A 104 14.94 0.08 8.34
C PRO A 104 13.61 -0.68 8.35
N ALA A 105 12.57 -0.12 8.97
CA ALA A 105 11.25 -0.74 9.11
C ALA A 105 10.13 0.32 8.92
N PRO A 106 10.02 0.92 7.71
CA PRO A 106 9.01 1.93 7.45
C PRO A 106 7.60 1.32 7.55
N SER A 107 6.60 2.15 7.85
CA SER A 107 5.20 1.71 7.84
C SER A 107 4.84 0.94 6.54
N PRO A 108 3.95 -0.08 6.63
CA PRO A 108 3.41 -0.73 5.44
C PRO A 108 2.58 0.24 4.60
N HIS A 109 2.33 -0.10 3.34
CA HIS A 109 1.34 0.61 2.52
C HIS A 109 -0.05 0.53 3.19
N TRP A 110 -0.91 1.54 3.01
CA TRP A 110 -2.19 1.66 3.71
C TRP A 110 -3.09 0.42 3.56
N ALA A 111 -3.10 -0.19 2.37
CA ALA A 111 -3.87 -1.41 2.11
C ALA A 111 -3.40 -2.60 2.97
N ASP A 112 -2.10 -2.65 3.27
CA ASP A 112 -1.45 -3.71 4.05
C ASP A 112 -1.30 -3.36 5.54
N ALA A 113 -1.68 -2.13 5.93
CA ALA A 113 -1.57 -1.67 7.30
C ALA A 113 -2.57 -2.41 8.19
N PRO A 114 -2.17 -2.91 9.37
CA PRO A 114 -3.09 -3.56 10.29
C PRO A 114 -4.16 -2.57 10.81
N ASP A 115 -5.32 -3.08 11.20
CA ASP A 115 -6.47 -2.27 11.62
C ASP A 115 -6.11 -1.24 12.69
N TRP A 116 -5.35 -1.65 13.71
CA TRP A 116 -4.91 -0.75 14.79
C TRP A 116 -4.10 0.45 14.28
N GLN A 117 -3.33 0.28 13.19
CA GLN A 117 -2.52 1.36 12.62
C GLN A 117 -3.39 2.32 11.82
N ARG A 118 -4.35 1.80 11.05
CA ARG A 118 -5.36 2.61 10.35
C ARG A 118 -6.22 3.39 11.34
N GLU A 119 -6.70 2.75 12.39
CA GLU A 119 -7.48 3.36 13.46
C GLU A 119 -6.68 4.45 14.20
N SER A 120 -5.38 4.23 14.45
CA SER A 120 -4.52 5.25 15.04
C SER A 120 -4.42 6.50 14.16
N ALA A 121 -4.28 6.33 12.83
CA ALA A 121 -4.22 7.46 11.90
C ALA A 121 -5.58 8.20 11.85
N ILE A 122 -6.69 7.46 11.82
CA ILE A 122 -8.05 8.03 11.86
C ILE A 122 -8.25 8.89 13.12
N LYS A 123 -7.92 8.35 14.31
CA LYS A 123 -8.01 9.10 15.57
C LYS A 123 -7.15 10.36 15.56
N GLY A 124 -5.94 10.28 15.00
CA GLY A 124 -5.06 11.44 14.84
C GLY A 124 -5.68 12.53 13.98
N VAL A 125 -6.34 12.17 12.87
CA VAL A 125 -7.06 13.13 12.02
C VAL A 125 -8.24 13.74 12.78
N GLU A 126 -9.05 12.93 13.47
CA GLU A 126 -10.19 13.42 14.26
C GLU A 126 -9.74 14.43 15.33
N ALA A 127 -8.66 14.12 16.04
CA ALA A 127 -8.08 15.02 17.04
C ALA A 127 -7.57 16.32 16.41
N ALA A 128 -6.84 16.24 15.29
CA ALA A 128 -6.32 17.41 14.58
C ALA A 128 -7.45 18.31 14.06
N LEU A 129 -8.50 17.72 13.47
CA LEU A 129 -9.70 18.46 13.04
C LEU A 129 -10.44 19.09 14.22
N SER A 130 -10.32 18.52 15.42
CA SER A 130 -10.87 19.07 16.67
C SER A 130 -9.96 20.12 17.31
N GLY A 131 -8.83 20.46 16.68
CA GLY A 131 -7.92 21.53 17.11
C GLY A 131 -6.67 21.05 17.84
N ALA A 132 -6.40 19.74 17.91
CA ALA A 132 -5.18 19.23 18.53
C ALA A 132 -3.94 19.68 17.73
N THR A 133 -2.95 20.18 18.45
CA THR A 133 -1.63 20.55 17.93
C THR A 133 -0.77 19.30 17.66
N PRO A 134 0.31 19.40 16.85
CA PRO A 134 1.24 18.30 16.63
C PRO A 134 1.77 17.66 17.93
N GLN A 135 2.02 18.47 18.95
CA GLN A 135 2.44 17.97 20.27
C GLN A 135 1.34 17.15 20.94
N GLU A 136 0.10 17.63 20.95
CA GLU A 136 -1.03 16.90 21.56
C GLU A 136 -1.35 15.61 20.79
N LEU A 137 -1.18 15.60 19.46
CA LEU A 137 -1.29 14.39 18.65
C LEU A 137 -0.25 13.34 19.06
N HIS A 138 1.01 13.75 19.23
CA HIS A 138 2.08 12.88 19.71
C HIS A 138 1.82 12.35 21.12
N GLU A 139 1.39 13.23 22.03
CA GLU A 139 1.09 12.87 23.42
C GLU A 139 -0.08 11.88 23.49
N SER A 140 -1.15 12.11 22.72
CA SER A 140 -2.28 11.18 22.61
C SER A 140 -1.86 9.82 22.03
N TRP A 141 -1.03 9.82 20.98
CA TRP A 141 -0.46 8.58 20.43
C TRP A 141 0.36 7.82 21.48
N CYS A 142 1.18 8.53 22.26
CA CYS A 142 1.96 7.93 23.34
C CYS A 142 1.07 7.34 24.43
N GLU A 143 -0.02 8.00 24.81
CA GLU A 143 -0.97 7.51 25.80
C GLU A 143 -1.65 6.22 25.36
N VAL A 144 -2.14 6.17 24.12
CA VAL A 144 -2.74 4.96 23.54
C VAL A 144 -1.73 3.81 23.54
N LYS A 145 -0.50 4.07 23.08
CA LYS A 145 0.57 3.06 23.08
C LYS A 145 0.88 2.56 24.49
N ARG A 146 0.99 3.43 25.49
CA ARG A 146 1.21 3.03 26.88
C ARG A 146 0.05 2.24 27.45
N ALA A 147 -1.19 2.59 27.13
CA ALA A 147 -2.38 1.83 27.52
C ALA A 147 -2.36 0.42 26.92
N ASP A 148 -1.84 0.25 25.71
CA ASP A 148 -1.63 -1.04 25.05
C ASP A 148 -0.38 -1.80 25.56
N GLY A 149 0.29 -1.29 26.60
CA GLY A 149 1.45 -1.91 27.23
C GLY A 149 2.78 -1.61 26.54
N TRP A 150 2.85 -0.61 25.67
CA TRP A 150 4.11 -0.18 25.08
C TRP A 150 4.91 0.68 26.05
N MET A 151 6.23 0.56 25.96
CA MET A 151 7.18 1.34 26.77
C MET A 151 8.31 1.91 25.91
N TYR A 152 9.03 2.88 26.47
CA TYR A 152 10.22 3.40 25.81
C TYR A 152 11.27 2.29 25.62
N GLY A 153 11.89 2.27 24.45
CA GLY A 153 13.12 1.52 24.19
C GLY A 153 13.85 2.11 22.98
N PRO A 154 15.16 1.87 22.84
CA PRO A 154 16.00 2.54 21.83
C PRO A 154 15.64 2.16 20.39
N VAL A 155 14.94 1.05 20.20
CA VAL A 155 14.50 0.53 18.90
C VAL A 155 13.04 0.11 19.00
N LYS A 156 12.30 0.22 17.90
CA LYS A 156 10.94 -0.30 17.80
C LYS A 156 10.99 -1.83 17.81
N ASP A 157 10.30 -2.45 18.76
CA ASP A 157 10.13 -3.91 18.84
C ASP A 157 8.66 -4.20 19.15
N GLU A 158 7.98 -4.90 18.24
CA GLU A 158 6.56 -5.21 18.40
C GLU A 158 6.30 -6.33 19.40
N ALA A 159 7.24 -7.27 19.55
CA ALA A 159 7.13 -8.39 20.48
C ALA A 159 7.40 -7.92 21.92
N ALA A 160 8.44 -7.12 22.11
CA ALA A 160 8.76 -6.50 23.40
C ALA A 160 7.90 -5.25 23.71
N LYS A 161 7.11 -4.78 22.73
CA LYS A 161 6.31 -3.54 22.79
C LYS A 161 7.15 -2.32 23.19
N THR A 162 8.31 -2.13 22.55
CA THR A 162 9.14 -0.94 22.76
C THR A 162 9.10 0.03 21.59
N HIS A 163 9.20 1.34 21.86
CA HIS A 163 9.30 2.33 20.79
C HIS A 163 10.15 3.55 21.21
N PRO A 164 11.06 4.06 20.35
CA PRO A 164 11.96 5.18 20.68
C PRO A 164 11.22 6.50 20.89
N CYS A 165 10.12 6.70 20.17
CA CYS A 165 9.32 7.92 20.28
C CYS A 165 8.46 8.02 21.54
N LEU A 166 8.44 7.04 22.45
CA LEU A 166 7.65 7.10 23.71
C LEU A 166 8.29 8.01 24.78
N VAL A 167 8.72 9.19 24.36
CA VAL A 167 9.34 10.28 25.14
C VAL A 167 8.49 11.55 25.03
N PRO A 168 8.69 12.55 25.90
CA PRO A 168 8.04 13.87 25.75
C PRO A 168 8.32 14.48 24.37
N TYR A 169 7.37 15.24 23.82
CA TYR A 169 7.49 15.84 22.48
C TYR A 169 8.76 16.69 22.33
N SER A 170 9.14 17.42 23.39
CA SER A 170 10.37 18.22 23.43
C SER A 170 11.66 17.42 23.25
N ASN A 171 11.61 16.12 23.54
CA ASN A 171 12.75 15.20 23.50
C ASN A 171 12.78 14.37 22.22
N LEU A 172 11.79 14.54 21.34
CA LEU A 172 11.79 13.88 20.04
C LEU A 172 12.92 14.41 19.15
N PRO A 173 13.60 13.52 18.41
CA PRO A 173 14.42 13.92 17.29
C PRO A 173 13.64 14.84 16.34
N GLU A 174 14.31 15.81 15.72
CA GLU A 174 13.68 16.71 14.75
C GLU A 174 12.98 15.94 13.62
N ALA A 175 13.60 14.87 13.11
CA ALA A 175 13.04 14.00 12.09
C ALA A 175 11.68 13.40 12.47
N GLU A 176 11.46 13.09 13.76
CA GLU A 176 10.20 12.56 14.26
C GLU A 176 9.15 13.67 14.42
N ARG A 177 9.54 14.85 14.95
CA ARG A 177 8.64 16.02 15.00
C ARG A 177 8.16 16.46 13.62
N VAL A 178 9.01 16.33 12.60
CA VAL A 178 8.62 16.62 11.21
C VAL A 178 7.45 15.73 10.76
N LYS A 179 7.36 14.47 11.20
CA LYS A 179 6.24 13.58 10.88
C LYS A 179 4.93 14.10 11.49
N ASP A 180 4.95 14.56 12.74
CA ASP A 180 3.76 15.13 13.39
C ASP A 180 3.32 16.44 12.73
N HIS A 181 4.28 17.31 12.38
CA HIS A 181 4.01 18.55 11.67
C HIS A 181 3.49 18.30 10.25
N LEU A 182 4.06 17.33 9.51
CA LEU A 182 3.60 16.95 8.19
C LEU A 182 2.18 16.37 8.25
N PHE A 183 1.93 15.48 9.20
CA PHE A 183 0.60 14.93 9.45
C PHE A 183 -0.41 16.05 9.66
N TYR A 184 -0.16 16.96 10.59
CA TYR A 184 -1.02 18.08 10.90
C TYR A 184 -1.22 19.02 9.69
N ALA A 185 -0.15 19.36 8.98
CA ALA A 185 -0.22 20.23 7.80
C ALA A 185 -1.09 19.61 6.69
N ILE A 186 -1.01 18.28 6.49
CA ILE A 186 -1.89 17.58 5.56
C ILE A 186 -3.33 17.72 6.01
N VAL A 187 -3.66 17.45 7.29
CA VAL A 187 -5.04 17.61 7.80
C VAL A 187 -5.55 19.04 7.55
N CYS A 188 -4.75 20.06 7.83
CA CYS A 188 -5.13 21.46 7.60
C CYS A 188 -5.29 21.84 6.11
N ALA A 189 -4.63 21.13 5.20
CA ALA A 189 -4.74 21.37 3.77
C ALA A 189 -6.07 20.87 3.19
N PHE A 190 -6.75 19.95 3.88
CA PHE A 190 -8.10 19.57 3.50
C PHE A 190 -9.06 20.70 3.88
N PRO A 191 -9.95 21.14 2.96
CA PRO A 191 -10.95 22.11 3.31
C PRO A 191 -11.78 21.53 4.45
N ALA A 192 -11.75 22.15 5.62
CA ALA A 192 -12.77 21.90 6.62
C ALA A 192 -14.09 22.08 5.88
N ALA A 193 -15.01 21.13 5.99
CA ALA A 193 -16.39 21.37 5.60
C ALA A 193 -16.83 22.57 6.46
N ARG A 194 -16.65 23.79 5.93
CA ARG A 194 -17.26 24.97 6.48
C ARG A 194 -18.72 24.77 6.19
N THR A 195 -19.43 24.15 7.11
CA THR A 195 -20.83 24.50 7.31
C THR A 195 -20.81 25.97 7.69
N GLU A 196 -20.85 26.84 6.67
CA GLU A 196 -21.33 28.19 6.85
C GLU A 196 -22.77 28.06 7.35
N ALA A 197 -23.02 28.71 8.49
CA ALA A 197 -24.32 28.82 9.12
C ALA A 197 -25.26 29.72 8.31
#